data_AF-A0A538KHJ4-F1
#
_entry.id   AF-A0A538KHJ4-F1
#
_cell.length_a   1.000
_cell.length_b   1.000
_cell.length_c   1.000
_cell.angle_alpha   90.00
_cell.angle_beta   90.00
_cell.angle_gamma   90.00
#
_symmetry.space_group_name_H-M   'P 1'
#
loop_
_entity.id
_entity.type
_entity.pdbx_description
1 polymer ?
#
loop_
_entity_poly.entity_id
_entity_poly.type
_entity_poly.pdbx_seq_one_letter_code
_entity_poly.pdbx_strand_id
1 'polypeptide(L)'
;MPFSSSPARRALGLCLVLCAFAAGVAGLASAAPSSTVAPSDDAYATVKHADRNFGASKYLIVRRKPATRSYMRFNLNSAPVSGFHATLRVYPLTSSKKGLRLRRAADTGWTQSDLTFRALPSTEKAAVHSGALRAHHWKDIRVTRLVGRNGVLSLALATSGRGRIVLASRESKHAPRLIVRNPAGTTNVTPSTQAPPAASPDPVPPPAPAPAPPAGPEPNSSQPCGVRTAPPAAWQHVVWIVMENHSTYQIMGSASAPYINHLASQCGYASQFFAESHPSLPNYIAMTSGSPQGIGDDAPPSAHPLNVPSIFSQLGSDWKSLQEGMPSNCLRGDSGRYAVKHNPAAYYMNIDAACKAQDIPLGAQPDVSAKFTFITPDLCSDMHDCSVNSGDTWLSTWVPKILDSPEYKSGTTAVFLTFDEDDGSASNQITTLVISPGTTPGVKDATKYNHYSMLRTTEEMLGLPTTVGGAASAPSMRAGFGL
;
A
#
# COMPACT_ATOMS: atom_id res chain seq x y z
N MET A 1 -37.15 69.47 -14.55
CA MET A 1 -38.24 68.93 -13.70
C MET A 1 -39.21 68.17 -14.60
N PRO A 2 -39.88 67.09 -14.17
CA PRO A 2 -39.26 65.80 -13.80
C PRO A 2 -40.05 64.57 -14.35
N PHE A 3 -39.53 63.36 -14.08
CA PHE A 3 -40.25 62.05 -13.98
C PHE A 3 -40.83 61.42 -15.29
N SER A 4 -40.89 60.10 -15.51
CA SER A 4 -40.54 58.89 -14.74
C SER A 4 -40.75 57.64 -15.61
N SER A 5 -40.02 56.57 -15.28
CA SER A 5 -40.41 55.14 -15.27
C SER A 5 -40.86 54.39 -16.53
N SER A 6 -40.01 53.43 -16.95
CA SER A 6 -40.42 52.08 -17.44
C SER A 6 -40.97 51.24 -16.25
N PRO A 7 -41.22 49.91 -16.35
CA PRO A 7 -41.43 48.98 -17.48
C PRO A 7 -42.64 48.04 -17.23
N ALA A 8 -43.03 47.18 -18.19
CA ALA A 8 -43.75 45.94 -17.84
C ALA A 8 -43.61 44.84 -18.89
N ARG A 9 -43.34 43.63 -18.37
CA ARG A 9 -43.15 42.35 -19.05
C ARG A 9 -44.48 41.66 -19.41
N ARG A 10 -44.38 40.71 -20.35
CA ARG A 10 -45.13 39.44 -20.57
C ARG A 10 -45.60 39.38 -22.04
N ALA A 11 -45.80 38.26 -22.72
CA ALA A 11 -45.43 36.84 -22.64
C ALA A 11 -45.94 36.20 -23.96
N LEU A 12 -45.66 34.91 -24.14
CA LEU A 12 -46.28 33.96 -25.08
C LEU A 12 -45.85 33.96 -26.56
N GLY A 13 -45.56 32.75 -27.04
CA GLY A 13 -45.39 32.44 -28.44
C GLY A 13 -44.80 31.05 -28.65
N LEU A 14 -45.52 30.01 -28.19
CA LEU A 14 -45.20 28.61 -28.47
C LEU A 14 -45.48 28.32 -29.95
N CYS A 15 -44.47 27.86 -30.69
CA CYS A 15 -44.67 27.13 -31.94
C CYS A 15 -43.59 26.04 -32.06
N LEU A 16 -44.02 24.81 -31.82
CA LEU A 16 -43.27 23.60 -32.13
C LEU A 16 -43.31 23.39 -33.64
N VAL A 17 -42.15 23.35 -34.30
CA VAL A 17 -41.99 22.75 -35.62
C VAL A 17 -40.87 21.73 -35.52
N LEU A 18 -41.23 20.45 -35.70
CA LEU A 18 -40.30 19.35 -35.83
C LEU A 18 -39.44 19.56 -37.09
N CYS A 19 -38.12 19.64 -36.91
CA CYS A 19 -37.15 19.37 -37.96
C CYS A 19 -36.31 18.17 -37.53
N ALA A 20 -36.48 17.06 -38.24
CA ALA A 20 -35.60 15.90 -38.15
C ALA A 20 -34.22 16.28 -38.72
N PHE A 21 -33.23 16.38 -37.85
CA PHE A 21 -31.82 16.41 -38.24
C PHE A 21 -31.16 15.11 -37.79
N ALA A 22 -30.81 14.28 -38.76
CA ALA A 22 -29.87 13.19 -38.61
C ALA A 22 -28.50 13.80 -38.28
N ALA A 23 -28.17 13.89 -36.99
CA ALA A 23 -26.82 14.23 -36.54
C ALA A 23 -25.98 12.95 -36.52
N GLY A 24 -25.03 12.86 -37.45
CA GLY A 24 -24.00 11.84 -37.43
C GLY A 24 -23.29 11.82 -36.07
N VAL A 25 -23.17 10.64 -35.49
CA VAL A 25 -22.43 10.41 -34.25
C VAL A 25 -20.94 10.59 -34.57
N ALA A 26 -20.44 11.82 -34.47
CA ALA A 26 -19.02 12.04 -34.32
C ALA A 26 -18.63 11.46 -32.96
N GLY A 27 -18.05 10.26 -32.98
CA GLY A 27 -17.55 9.59 -31.78
C GLY A 27 -16.64 10.54 -31.01
N LEU A 28 -17.11 10.98 -29.84
CA LEU A 28 -16.24 11.57 -28.83
C LEU A 28 -15.23 10.47 -28.47
N ALA A 29 -14.00 10.61 -28.96
CA ALA A 29 -12.90 9.78 -28.53
C ALA A 29 -12.82 9.91 -27.00
N SER A 30 -13.27 8.87 -26.29
CA SER A 30 -13.19 8.80 -24.84
C SER A 30 -11.74 9.07 -24.44
N ALA A 31 -11.51 10.15 -23.70
CA ALA A 31 -10.18 10.49 -23.25
C ALA A 31 -9.67 9.32 -22.41
N ALA A 32 -8.57 8.68 -22.86
CA ALA A 32 -8.00 7.54 -22.17
C ALA A 32 -7.84 7.84 -20.66
N PRO A 33 -8.21 6.89 -19.78
CA PRO A 33 -8.23 7.11 -18.35
C PRO A 33 -6.85 7.59 -17.88
N SER A 34 -6.85 8.68 -17.11
CA SER A 34 -5.63 9.23 -16.51
C SER A 34 -5.64 9.04 -15.01
N SER A 35 -4.60 8.45 -14.44
CA SER A 35 -4.40 8.40 -12.99
C SER A 35 -3.34 9.43 -12.57
N THR A 36 -3.44 9.86 -11.32
CA THR A 36 -2.53 10.84 -10.73
C THR A 36 -1.75 10.18 -9.59
N VAL A 37 -0.43 10.22 -9.66
CA VAL A 37 0.50 9.61 -8.72
C VAL A 37 1.23 10.70 -7.95
N ALA A 38 1.25 10.62 -6.62
CA ALA A 38 2.04 11.51 -5.76
C ALA A 38 3.52 11.07 -5.76
N PRO A 39 4.48 11.99 -5.52
CA PRO A 39 5.87 11.59 -5.34
C PRO A 39 6.02 10.69 -4.12
N SER A 40 6.72 9.56 -4.26
CA SER A 40 7.09 8.65 -3.16
C SER A 40 8.22 9.21 -2.31
N ASP A 41 9.06 10.06 -2.90
CA ASP A 41 10.17 10.75 -2.26
C ASP A 41 10.37 12.08 -2.98
N ASP A 42 10.59 13.17 -2.25
CA ASP A 42 11.30 14.32 -2.78
C ASP A 42 12.21 14.97 -1.74
N ALA A 43 13.33 15.51 -2.19
CA ALA A 43 14.27 16.18 -1.32
C ALA A 43 15.18 17.08 -2.15
N TYR A 44 15.82 18.05 -1.50
CA TYR A 44 16.95 18.75 -2.10
C TYR A 44 18.21 18.55 -1.27
N ALA A 45 19.35 18.63 -1.94
CA ALA A 45 20.67 18.54 -1.33
C ALA A 45 21.50 19.73 -1.79
N THR A 46 22.29 20.31 -0.87
CA THR A 46 23.13 21.47 -1.16
C THR A 46 24.54 21.32 -0.63
N VAL A 47 25.52 21.73 -1.43
CA VAL A 47 26.94 21.71 -1.03
C VAL A 47 27.22 22.58 0.21
N LYS A 48 26.38 23.57 0.51
CA LYS A 48 26.53 24.40 1.72
C LYS A 48 26.34 23.61 3.02
N HIS A 49 25.54 22.55 2.98
CA HIS A 49 25.26 21.69 4.11
C HIS A 49 25.33 20.26 3.59
N ALA A 50 26.55 19.82 3.26
CA ALA A 50 26.75 18.65 2.44
C ALA A 50 26.25 17.35 3.08
N ASP A 51 26.21 17.31 4.41
CA ASP A 51 25.80 16.18 5.25
C ASP A 51 24.35 16.29 5.75
N ARG A 52 23.68 17.42 5.49
CA ARG A 52 22.33 17.66 5.98
C ARG A 52 21.29 17.18 4.99
N ASN A 53 20.33 16.41 5.48
CA ASN A 53 19.11 16.06 4.75
C ASN A 53 18.08 17.21 4.81
N PHE A 54 17.36 17.42 3.70
CA PHE A 54 16.27 18.41 3.60
C PHE A 54 14.96 17.80 3.09
N GLY A 55 14.75 16.50 3.29
CA GLY A 55 13.56 15.77 2.84
C GLY A 55 12.26 16.26 3.46
N ALA A 56 12.27 16.80 4.68
CA ALA A 56 11.07 17.35 5.32
C ALA A 56 10.75 18.82 4.92
N SER A 57 11.50 19.39 3.97
CA SER A 57 11.31 20.79 3.59
C SER A 57 10.10 20.95 2.68
N LYS A 58 9.20 21.91 2.96
CA LYS A 58 8.07 22.30 2.09
C LYS A 58 8.49 22.84 0.70
N TYR A 59 9.78 22.88 0.42
CA TYR A 59 10.37 23.50 -0.77
C TYR A 59 11.45 22.61 -1.38
N LEU A 60 11.41 22.45 -2.69
CA LEU A 60 12.51 21.90 -3.47
C LEU A 60 13.30 23.02 -4.12
N ILE A 61 14.58 23.11 -3.79
CA ILE A 61 15.46 24.18 -4.26
C ILE A 61 16.43 23.65 -5.31
N VAL A 62 16.51 24.34 -6.44
CA VAL A 62 17.45 24.05 -7.51
C VAL A 62 18.27 25.30 -7.83
N ARG A 63 19.61 25.19 -7.76
CA ARG A 63 20.54 26.32 -7.97
C ARG A 63 21.91 25.83 -8.44
N ARG A 64 22.61 26.62 -9.25
CA ARG A 64 23.95 26.28 -9.77
C ARG A 64 25.09 26.61 -8.80
N LYS A 65 25.03 27.75 -8.10
CA LYS A 65 26.08 28.22 -7.18
C LYS A 65 25.48 28.88 -5.94
N PRO A 66 25.68 28.36 -4.71
CA PRO A 66 26.21 27.03 -4.43
C PRO A 66 25.35 25.97 -5.13
N ALA A 67 25.95 24.81 -5.42
CA ALA A 67 25.22 23.73 -6.07
C ALA A 67 24.11 23.24 -5.15
N THR A 68 22.89 23.24 -5.67
CA THR A 68 21.71 22.66 -5.04
C THR A 68 20.93 21.92 -6.09
N ARG A 69 20.64 20.64 -5.84
CA ARG A 69 19.87 19.77 -6.71
C ARG A 69 18.66 19.26 -5.96
N SER A 70 17.55 19.08 -6.65
CA SER A 70 16.37 18.41 -6.09
C SER A 70 16.17 17.09 -6.78
N TYR A 71 15.61 16.14 -6.06
CA TYR A 71 15.26 14.82 -6.55
C TYR A 71 13.80 14.55 -6.24
N MET A 72 13.13 13.82 -7.13
CA MET A 72 11.75 13.35 -6.96
C MET A 72 11.67 11.90 -7.44
N ARG A 73 10.97 11.04 -6.72
CA ARG A 73 10.67 9.68 -7.15
C ARG A 73 9.15 9.48 -7.22
N PHE A 74 8.68 8.74 -8.22
CA PHE A 74 7.30 8.29 -8.34
C PHE A 74 7.30 6.78 -8.62
N ASN A 75 6.43 6.05 -7.92
CA ASN A 75 6.23 4.62 -8.13
C ASN A 75 4.89 4.42 -8.85
N LEU A 76 4.93 3.84 -10.05
CA LEU A 76 3.76 3.71 -10.94
C LEU A 76 2.99 2.40 -10.75
N ASN A 77 3.46 1.53 -9.85
CA ASN A 77 2.88 0.22 -9.53
C ASN A 77 2.69 -0.73 -10.74
N SER A 78 3.19 -0.35 -11.92
CA SER A 78 3.12 -1.11 -13.16
C SER A 78 4.18 -0.61 -14.15
N ALA A 79 4.69 -1.50 -14.99
CA ALA A 79 5.64 -1.16 -16.04
C ALA A 79 4.95 -0.35 -17.18
N PRO A 80 5.62 0.63 -17.80
CA PRO A 80 5.08 1.33 -18.96
C PRO A 80 4.76 0.37 -20.11
N VAL A 81 3.52 0.38 -20.58
CA VAL A 81 3.06 -0.39 -21.76
C VAL A 81 3.13 0.45 -23.04
N SER A 82 2.90 -0.18 -24.21
CA SER A 82 2.79 0.56 -25.47
C SER A 82 1.70 1.63 -25.38
N GLY A 83 1.97 2.84 -25.86
CA GLY A 83 1.06 3.99 -25.74
C GLY A 83 0.99 4.65 -24.35
N PHE A 84 1.86 4.26 -23.41
CA PHE A 84 2.00 4.91 -22.11
C PHE A 84 2.45 6.36 -22.24
N HIS A 85 1.78 7.27 -21.52
CA HIS A 85 2.16 8.67 -21.42
C HIS A 85 2.24 9.12 -19.96
N ALA A 86 3.36 9.73 -19.59
CA ALA A 86 3.54 10.36 -18.28
C ALA A 86 3.85 11.86 -18.39
N THR A 87 3.13 12.66 -17.61
CA THR A 87 3.25 14.11 -17.50
C THR A 87 3.46 14.51 -16.05
N LEU A 88 4.64 15.05 -15.73
CA LEU A 88 4.93 15.61 -14.42
C LEU A 88 4.34 17.02 -14.33
N ARG A 89 3.49 17.24 -13.35
CA ARG A 89 2.90 18.53 -12.99
C ARG A 89 3.59 19.06 -11.73
N VAL A 90 4.27 20.20 -11.85
CA VAL A 90 4.99 20.87 -10.74
C VAL A 90 4.43 22.26 -10.47
N TYR A 91 4.60 22.76 -9.25
CA TYR A 91 4.19 24.11 -8.85
C TYR A 91 5.40 24.98 -8.45
N PRO A 92 5.91 25.84 -9.33
CA PRO A 92 7.02 26.73 -9.03
C PRO A 92 6.60 27.87 -8.11
N LEU A 93 7.41 28.16 -7.10
CA LEU A 93 7.28 29.35 -6.24
C LEU A 93 8.11 30.53 -6.73
N THR A 94 8.96 30.31 -7.74
CA THR A 94 9.76 31.35 -8.40
C THR A 94 9.70 31.20 -9.91
N SER A 95 9.71 32.32 -10.64
CA SER A 95 9.75 32.33 -12.11
C SER A 95 11.15 32.03 -12.65
N SER A 96 11.25 31.40 -13.81
CA SER A 96 12.52 31.15 -14.51
C SER A 96 12.34 31.14 -16.02
N LYS A 97 13.09 31.97 -16.75
CA LYS A 97 13.04 32.01 -18.22
C LYS A 97 13.59 30.75 -18.89
N LYS A 98 14.53 30.06 -18.24
CA LYS A 98 15.18 28.85 -18.77
C LYS A 98 14.62 27.54 -18.21
N GLY A 99 13.98 27.60 -17.03
CA GLY A 99 13.34 26.45 -16.40
C GLY A 99 14.28 25.39 -15.85
N LEU A 100 13.75 24.17 -15.76
CA LEU A 100 14.39 22.97 -15.23
C LEU A 100 14.93 22.09 -16.35
N ARG A 101 16.02 21.41 -16.04
CA ARG A 101 16.51 20.22 -16.73
C ARG A 101 16.26 19.03 -15.82
N LEU A 102 15.49 18.07 -16.31
CA LEU A 102 15.13 16.84 -15.62
C LEU A 102 15.91 15.70 -16.27
N ARG A 103 16.58 14.89 -15.44
CA ARG A 103 17.28 13.68 -15.86
C ARG A 103 16.79 12.51 -15.05
N ARG A 104 16.89 11.31 -15.60
CA ARG A 104 16.68 10.09 -14.83
C ARG A 104 17.81 9.94 -13.80
N ALA A 105 17.44 9.72 -12.55
CA ALA A 105 18.34 9.37 -11.46
C ALA A 105 18.32 7.85 -11.22
N ALA A 106 19.30 7.31 -10.50
CA ALA A 106 19.24 5.93 -10.04
C ALA A 106 17.95 5.67 -9.24
N ASP A 107 17.34 4.50 -9.45
CA ASP A 107 16.09 4.13 -8.77
C ASP A 107 16.32 3.65 -7.34
N THR A 108 17.55 3.29 -7.00
CA THR A 108 17.96 2.79 -5.67
C THR A 108 19.12 3.61 -5.14
N GLY A 109 19.47 3.41 -3.86
CA GLY A 109 20.60 4.10 -3.22
C GLY A 109 20.32 5.53 -2.77
N TRP A 110 19.05 5.96 -2.78
CA TRP A 110 18.60 7.18 -2.10
C TRP A 110 17.13 7.10 -1.69
N THR A 111 16.83 7.76 -0.58
CA THR A 111 15.49 7.98 -0.03
C THR A 111 15.34 9.47 0.28
N GLN A 112 14.12 9.90 0.56
CA GLN A 112 13.85 11.24 1.05
C GLN A 112 14.61 11.59 2.34
N SER A 113 14.78 10.65 3.27
CA SER A 113 15.44 10.86 4.57
C SER A 113 16.96 10.83 4.49
N ASP A 114 17.52 10.17 3.48
CA ASP A 114 18.97 9.89 3.45
C ASP A 114 19.69 10.66 2.34
N LEU A 115 18.96 11.39 1.49
CA LEU A 115 19.56 12.24 0.47
C LEU A 115 20.40 13.35 1.11
N THR A 116 21.71 13.32 0.87
CA THR A 116 22.65 14.38 1.22
C THR A 116 23.44 14.80 -0.03
N PHE A 117 24.20 15.90 0.06
CA PHE A 117 25.02 16.33 -1.09
C PHE A 117 26.23 15.42 -1.30
N ARG A 118 26.68 14.69 -0.26
CA ARG A 118 27.75 13.71 -0.39
C ARG A 118 27.29 12.42 -1.05
N ALA A 119 26.06 12.01 -0.79
CA ALA A 119 25.45 10.80 -1.33
C ALA A 119 24.40 11.13 -2.41
N LEU A 120 24.82 11.81 -3.48
CA LEU A 120 23.92 12.12 -4.59
C LEU A 120 23.75 10.93 -5.54
N PRO A 121 22.51 10.60 -5.94
CA PRO A 121 22.24 9.56 -6.93
C PRO A 121 22.91 9.88 -8.27
N SER A 122 23.42 8.84 -8.93
CA SER A 122 23.91 8.94 -10.31
C SER A 122 22.76 9.34 -11.24
N THR A 123 23.08 10.12 -12.28
CA THR A 123 22.09 10.60 -13.26
C THR A 123 22.47 10.22 -14.67
N GLU A 124 21.49 9.80 -15.46
CA GLU A 124 21.68 9.49 -16.88
C GLU A 124 21.93 10.76 -17.72
N LYS A 125 22.39 10.56 -18.97
CA LYS A 125 22.67 11.67 -19.90
C LYS A 125 21.39 12.29 -20.49
N ALA A 126 20.41 11.45 -20.80
CA ALA A 126 19.15 11.86 -21.40
C ALA A 126 18.40 12.85 -20.49
N ALA A 127 17.88 13.92 -21.07
CA ALA A 127 17.24 14.99 -20.32
C ALA A 127 15.98 15.53 -21.00
N VAL A 128 15.02 15.92 -20.18
CA VAL A 128 13.84 16.68 -20.55
C VAL A 128 13.98 18.11 -20.04
N HIS A 129 13.43 19.09 -20.76
CA HIS A 129 13.43 20.48 -20.34
C HIS A 129 12.00 20.96 -20.10
N SER A 130 11.78 21.68 -19.00
CA SER A 130 10.45 22.22 -18.70
C SER A 130 10.08 23.41 -19.58
N GLY A 131 11.07 24.09 -20.18
CA GLY A 131 10.90 25.45 -20.67
C GLY A 131 10.61 26.44 -19.53
N ALA A 132 10.17 27.65 -19.85
CA ALA A 132 9.95 28.70 -18.86
C ALA A 132 8.95 28.27 -17.76
N LEU A 133 9.24 28.71 -16.54
CA LEU A 133 8.40 28.54 -15.35
C LEU A 133 7.88 29.91 -14.90
N ARG A 134 6.62 29.96 -14.49
CA ARG A 134 5.99 31.12 -13.88
C ARG A 134 5.66 30.79 -12.43
N ALA A 135 6.00 31.69 -11.50
CA ALA A 135 5.68 31.52 -10.10
C ALA A 135 4.16 31.39 -9.90
N HIS A 136 3.77 30.53 -8.96
CA HIS A 136 2.39 30.28 -8.53
C HIS A 136 1.46 29.70 -9.60
N HIS A 137 2.02 29.09 -10.65
CA HIS A 137 1.25 28.48 -11.74
C HIS A 137 1.72 27.04 -11.98
N TRP A 138 0.78 26.10 -12.08
CA TRP A 138 1.08 24.72 -12.44
C TRP A 138 1.79 24.64 -13.79
N LYS A 139 2.80 23.78 -13.87
CA LYS A 139 3.54 23.49 -15.10
C LYS A 139 3.51 22.00 -15.37
N ASP A 140 3.01 21.63 -16.55
CA ASP A 140 3.03 20.27 -17.06
C ASP A 140 4.28 20.05 -17.93
N ILE A 141 4.97 18.93 -17.68
CA ILE A 141 6.22 18.54 -18.32
C ILE A 141 6.08 17.08 -18.76
N ARG A 142 6.18 16.79 -20.06
CA ARG A 142 6.16 15.40 -20.54
C ARG A 142 7.45 14.70 -20.17
N VAL A 143 7.35 13.70 -19.29
CA VAL A 143 8.49 12.94 -18.76
C VAL A 143 8.45 11.47 -19.15
N THR A 144 7.58 11.10 -20.09
CA THR A 144 7.35 9.72 -20.52
C THR A 144 8.65 8.96 -20.82
N ARG A 145 9.61 9.59 -21.50
CA ARG A 145 10.90 8.98 -21.85
C ARG A 145 11.89 8.80 -20.68
N LEU A 146 11.58 9.36 -19.51
CA LEU A 146 12.40 9.23 -18.30
C LEU A 146 11.86 8.15 -17.35
N VAL A 147 10.67 7.59 -17.62
CA VAL A 147 10.09 6.54 -16.80
C VAL A 147 10.85 5.24 -17.03
N GLY A 148 11.31 4.61 -15.95
CA GLY A 148 11.99 3.32 -16.01
C GLY A 148 11.07 2.19 -16.45
N ARG A 149 11.65 1.16 -17.06
CA ARG A 149 10.91 -0.06 -17.46
C ARG A 149 10.36 -0.83 -16.26
N ASN A 150 10.93 -0.62 -15.08
CA ASN A 150 10.50 -1.16 -13.79
C ASN A 150 9.33 -0.38 -13.15
N GLY A 151 8.74 0.61 -13.84
CA GLY A 151 7.63 1.39 -13.28
C GLY A 151 8.06 2.43 -12.24
N VAL A 152 9.35 2.73 -12.11
CA VAL A 152 9.87 3.80 -11.24
C VAL A 152 10.31 4.99 -12.09
N LEU A 153 9.88 6.18 -11.69
CA LEU A 153 10.38 7.46 -12.22
C LEU A 153 11.19 8.18 -11.14
N SER A 154 12.51 7.97 -11.15
CA SER A 154 13.44 8.74 -10.33
C SER A 154 14.02 9.90 -11.13
N LEU A 155 13.87 11.13 -10.64
CA LEU A 155 14.23 12.35 -11.33
C LEU A 155 15.27 13.14 -10.55
N ALA A 156 16.30 13.61 -11.23
CA ALA A 156 17.19 14.67 -10.77
C ALA A 156 16.85 15.98 -11.48
N LEU A 157 16.58 17.02 -10.70
CA LEU A 157 16.21 18.36 -11.16
C LEU A 157 17.41 19.30 -11.02
N ALA A 158 17.78 19.91 -12.14
CA ALA A 158 18.80 20.95 -12.22
C ALA A 158 18.24 22.19 -12.92
N THR A 159 18.82 23.37 -12.66
CA THR A 159 18.42 24.60 -13.35
C THR A 159 19.03 24.62 -14.74
N SER A 160 18.24 24.99 -15.75
CA SER A 160 18.73 25.23 -17.12
C SER A 160 19.33 26.64 -17.28
N GLY A 161 19.30 27.47 -16.22
CA GLY A 161 19.85 28.82 -16.19
C GLY A 161 20.78 29.08 -15.00
N ARG A 162 21.01 30.36 -14.67
CA ARG A 162 21.82 30.77 -13.50
C ARG A 162 20.99 31.04 -12.24
N GLY A 163 19.68 31.23 -12.39
CA GLY A 163 18.76 31.57 -11.29
C GLY A 163 18.44 30.40 -10.36
N ARG A 164 18.14 30.73 -9.10
CA ARG A 164 17.53 29.84 -8.11
C ARG A 164 16.08 29.56 -8.52
N ILE A 165 15.69 28.30 -8.56
CA ILE A 165 14.31 27.87 -8.74
C ILE A 165 13.86 27.22 -7.45
N VAL A 166 12.69 27.61 -6.95
CA VAL A 166 12.01 26.98 -5.82
C VAL A 166 10.71 26.39 -6.33
N LEU A 167 10.46 25.13 -6.02
CA LEU A 167 9.21 24.42 -6.28
C LEU A 167 8.57 24.06 -4.93
N ALA A 168 7.26 23.89 -4.93
CA ALA A 168 6.57 23.14 -3.89
C ALA A 168 7.10 21.70 -3.85
N SER A 169 7.33 21.19 -2.64
CA SER A 169 7.60 19.77 -2.37
C SER A 169 6.30 19.03 -2.02
N ARG A 170 6.40 17.73 -1.78
CA ARG A 170 5.29 16.88 -1.32
C ARG A 170 4.73 17.31 0.04
N GLU A 171 5.52 17.95 0.91
CA GLU A 171 5.09 18.45 2.23
C GLU A 171 4.26 19.74 2.12
N SER A 172 4.00 20.21 0.90
CA SER A 172 3.22 21.42 0.63
C SER A 172 1.83 21.09 0.09
N LYS A 173 0.88 22.01 0.29
CA LYS A 173 -0.47 21.93 -0.29
C LYS A 173 -0.50 21.91 -1.83
N HIS A 174 0.60 22.27 -2.49
CA HIS A 174 0.75 22.25 -3.94
C HIS A 174 1.77 21.19 -4.39
N ALA A 175 1.75 20.03 -3.71
CA ALA A 175 2.62 18.90 -4.00
C ALA A 175 2.68 18.55 -5.49
N PRO A 176 3.87 18.25 -6.05
CA PRO A 176 4.02 17.74 -7.41
C PRO A 176 3.15 16.50 -7.64
N ARG A 177 2.76 16.27 -8.89
CA ARG A 177 1.93 15.13 -9.28
C ARG A 177 2.40 14.57 -10.61
N LEU A 178 2.36 13.27 -10.77
CA LEU A 178 2.61 12.61 -12.04
C LEU A 178 1.29 12.11 -12.61
N ILE A 179 0.86 12.69 -13.71
CA ILE A 179 -0.35 12.27 -14.42
C ILE A 179 0.08 11.23 -15.45
N VAL A 180 -0.39 9.99 -15.28
CA VAL A 180 -0.14 8.91 -16.23
C VAL A 180 -1.41 8.57 -16.99
N ARG A 181 -1.23 8.18 -18.25
CA ARG A 181 -2.29 7.74 -19.15
C ARG A 181 -1.85 6.42 -19.77
N ASN A 182 -2.66 5.40 -19.58
CA ASN A 182 -2.54 4.15 -20.29
C ASN A 182 -3.55 4.16 -21.44
N PRO A 183 -3.27 3.53 -22.58
CA PRO A 183 -4.30 3.29 -23.56
C PRO A 183 -5.43 2.50 -22.90
N ALA A 184 -6.67 2.97 -23.05
CA ALA A 184 -7.86 2.25 -22.61
C ALA A 184 -7.88 0.87 -23.28
N GLY A 185 -8.27 -0.16 -22.53
CA GLY A 185 -8.33 -1.53 -23.02
C GLY A 185 -9.09 -1.64 -24.34
N THR A 186 -8.46 -2.26 -25.34
CA THR A 186 -9.14 -2.81 -26.50
C THR A 186 -9.27 -4.33 -26.29
N THR A 187 -10.40 -4.74 -25.72
CA THR A 187 -11.03 -6.01 -26.07
C THR A 187 -12.36 -5.69 -26.74
N ASN A 188 -12.29 -5.14 -27.96
CA ASN A 188 -13.37 -5.24 -28.92
C ASN A 188 -13.00 -6.38 -29.87
N VAL A 189 -13.73 -7.49 -29.80
CA VAL A 189 -13.94 -8.34 -30.97
C VAL A 189 -15.45 -8.39 -31.19
N THR A 190 -15.89 -7.65 -32.20
CA THR A 190 -17.25 -7.67 -32.75
C THR A 190 -17.37 -8.88 -33.68
N PRO A 191 -18.53 -9.57 -33.76
CA PRO A 191 -18.69 -10.74 -34.62
C PRO A 191 -18.77 -10.32 -36.09
N SER A 192 -17.95 -10.94 -36.94
CA SER A 192 -18.11 -10.87 -38.40
C SER A 192 -18.90 -12.07 -38.88
N THR A 193 -20.02 -11.79 -39.54
CA THR A 193 -20.78 -12.72 -40.37
C THR A 193 -19.97 -13.09 -41.61
N GLN A 194 -19.77 -14.38 -41.88
CA GLN A 194 -19.44 -14.89 -43.21
C GLN A 194 -20.19 -16.21 -43.44
N ALA A 195 -20.84 -16.28 -44.61
CA ALA A 195 -21.63 -17.39 -45.13
C ALA A 195 -20.75 -18.59 -45.55
N PRO A 196 -21.32 -19.80 -45.77
CA PRO A 196 -20.66 -21.09 -45.56
C PRO A 196 -19.87 -21.60 -46.77
N PRO A 197 -18.92 -22.54 -46.55
CA PRO A 197 -18.66 -23.58 -47.52
C PRO A 197 -18.80 -24.99 -46.92
N ALA A 198 -19.50 -25.81 -47.71
CA ALA A 198 -19.39 -27.25 -47.95
C ALA A 198 -18.92 -28.22 -46.84
N ALA A 199 -19.69 -29.30 -46.73
CA ALA A 199 -19.47 -30.47 -45.87
C ALA A 199 -18.19 -31.26 -46.18
N SER A 200 -17.59 -31.81 -45.10
CA SER A 200 -16.84 -33.09 -44.95
C SER A 200 -15.66 -32.93 -43.97
N PRO A 201 -15.15 -34.00 -43.33
CA PRO A 201 -15.77 -35.16 -42.68
C PRO A 201 -15.59 -35.11 -41.14
N ASP A 202 -16.04 -36.14 -40.41
CA ASP A 202 -16.09 -36.19 -38.94
C ASP A 202 -14.77 -35.81 -38.21
N PRO A 203 -14.84 -35.14 -37.04
CA PRO A 203 -13.68 -34.71 -36.29
C PRO A 203 -12.97 -35.91 -35.62
N VAL A 204 -11.66 -36.02 -35.85
CA VAL A 204 -10.75 -36.83 -35.04
C VAL A 204 -10.76 -36.26 -33.61
N PRO A 205 -10.93 -37.07 -32.56
CA PRO A 205 -10.89 -36.59 -31.18
C PRO A 205 -9.52 -35.95 -30.87
N PRO A 206 -9.48 -34.83 -30.14
CA PRO A 206 -8.22 -34.20 -29.75
C PRO A 206 -7.39 -35.14 -28.87
N PRO A 207 -6.05 -35.09 -28.96
CA PRO A 207 -5.20 -35.87 -28.08
C PRO A 207 -5.49 -35.49 -26.62
N ALA A 208 -5.52 -36.51 -25.75
CA ALA A 208 -5.77 -36.34 -24.32
C ALA A 208 -4.82 -35.28 -23.72
N PRO A 209 -5.29 -34.43 -22.78
CA PRO A 209 -4.43 -33.50 -22.08
C PRO A 209 -3.25 -34.24 -21.48
N ALA A 210 -2.04 -33.70 -21.66
CA ALA A 210 -0.87 -34.21 -20.95
C ALA A 210 -1.18 -34.22 -19.43
N PRO A 211 -0.84 -35.28 -18.69
CA PRO A 211 -1.07 -35.32 -17.25
C PRO A 211 -0.39 -34.11 -16.60
N ALA A 212 -1.14 -33.43 -15.73
CA ALA A 212 -0.61 -32.32 -14.94
C ALA A 212 0.67 -32.79 -14.22
N PRO A 213 1.72 -31.95 -14.15
CA PRO A 213 2.90 -32.30 -13.38
C PRO A 213 2.49 -32.68 -11.95
N PRO A 214 3.14 -33.69 -11.34
CA PRO A 214 2.80 -34.13 -9.99
C PRO A 214 2.83 -32.92 -9.05
N ALA A 215 1.77 -32.79 -8.24
CA ALA A 215 1.70 -31.74 -7.24
C ALA A 215 2.96 -31.81 -6.38
N GLY A 216 3.74 -30.71 -6.35
CA GLY A 216 4.85 -30.58 -5.41
C GLY A 216 4.36 -30.75 -3.97
N PRO A 217 5.26 -30.96 -3.00
CA PRO A 217 4.87 -31.15 -1.60
C PRO A 217 3.94 -30.03 -1.14
N GLU A 218 2.91 -30.38 -0.35
CA GLU A 218 1.98 -29.41 0.21
C GLU A 218 2.60 -28.73 1.45
N PRO A 219 2.56 -27.39 1.54
CA PRO A 219 3.05 -26.68 2.72
C PRO A 219 2.17 -26.98 3.94
N ASN A 220 2.76 -27.11 5.11
CA ASN A 220 2.06 -27.42 6.35
C ASN A 220 2.89 -26.98 7.57
N SER A 221 2.44 -27.29 8.79
CA SER A 221 3.13 -26.89 10.01
C SER A 221 4.56 -27.44 10.17
N SER A 222 4.89 -28.57 9.55
CA SER A 222 6.25 -29.17 9.60
C SER A 222 7.22 -28.55 8.59
N GLN A 223 6.70 -28.01 7.49
CA GLN A 223 7.47 -27.29 6.47
C GLN A 223 6.68 -26.07 6.01
N PRO A 224 6.64 -25.00 6.83
CA PRO A 224 5.78 -23.87 6.56
C PRO A 224 6.20 -23.07 5.34
N CYS A 225 7.50 -22.91 5.10
CA CYS A 225 8.04 -22.05 4.05
C CYS A 225 8.99 -22.78 3.09
N GLY A 226 9.32 -22.16 1.97
CA GLY A 226 10.26 -22.69 0.97
C GLY A 226 9.77 -23.90 0.18
N VAL A 227 8.47 -24.20 0.24
CA VAL A 227 7.83 -25.31 -0.48
C VAL A 227 7.54 -24.94 -1.92
N ARG A 228 7.28 -23.65 -2.17
CA ARG A 228 7.06 -23.07 -3.50
C ARG A 228 8.28 -22.23 -3.89
N THR A 229 8.64 -22.27 -5.16
CA THR A 229 9.78 -21.52 -5.73
C THR A 229 9.39 -20.13 -6.24
N ALA A 230 8.09 -19.83 -6.28
CA ALA A 230 7.53 -18.55 -6.67
C ALA A 230 6.22 -18.30 -5.88
N PRO A 231 5.85 -17.03 -5.65
CA PRO A 231 4.55 -16.70 -5.07
C PRO A 231 3.39 -17.13 -5.97
N PRO A 232 2.20 -17.36 -5.40
CA PRO A 232 1.00 -17.68 -6.18
C PRO A 232 0.64 -16.51 -7.11
N ALA A 233 -0.06 -16.82 -8.20
CA ALA A 233 -0.55 -15.79 -9.13
C ALA A 233 -1.54 -14.82 -8.46
N ALA A 234 -2.27 -15.30 -7.45
CA ALA A 234 -3.13 -14.51 -6.59
C ALA A 234 -3.13 -15.11 -5.18
N TRP A 235 -2.98 -14.25 -4.17
CA TRP A 235 -3.21 -14.64 -2.78
C TRP A 235 -4.70 -14.69 -2.51
N GLN A 236 -5.14 -15.77 -1.86
CA GLN A 236 -6.55 -15.93 -1.47
C GLN A 236 -6.77 -15.47 -0.03
N HIS A 237 -5.79 -15.68 0.85
CA HIS A 237 -5.92 -15.37 2.27
C HIS A 237 -4.65 -14.73 2.83
N VAL A 238 -4.83 -13.77 3.73
CA VAL A 238 -3.77 -13.22 4.58
C VAL A 238 -4.24 -13.24 6.02
N VAL A 239 -3.46 -13.87 6.89
CA VAL A 239 -3.74 -13.97 8.32
C VAL A 239 -2.75 -13.11 9.09
N TRP A 240 -3.23 -12.26 9.98
CA TRP A 240 -2.40 -11.53 10.94
C TRP A 240 -2.65 -12.08 12.34
N ILE A 241 -1.58 -12.35 13.06
CA ILE A 241 -1.58 -12.66 14.49
C ILE A 241 -0.79 -11.55 15.18
N VAL A 242 -1.43 -10.85 16.11
CA VAL A 242 -0.82 -9.71 16.82
C VAL A 242 -0.64 -10.08 18.29
N MET A 243 0.61 -10.02 18.74
CA MET A 243 1.06 -10.20 20.12
C MET A 243 1.36 -8.83 20.75
N GLU A 244 1.68 -8.78 22.04
CA GLU A 244 1.76 -7.53 22.80
C GLU A 244 3.14 -7.22 23.40
N ASN A 245 3.47 -5.92 23.44
CA ASN A 245 4.42 -5.24 24.32
C ASN A 245 5.81 -5.88 24.51
N HIS A 246 6.43 -6.37 23.45
CA HIS A 246 7.78 -6.94 23.54
C HIS A 246 8.70 -6.39 22.46
N SER A 247 9.83 -5.85 22.91
CA SER A 247 10.93 -5.51 22.04
C SER A 247 11.47 -6.74 21.32
N THR A 248 12.10 -6.52 20.16
CA THR A 248 12.72 -7.61 19.41
C THR A 248 13.75 -8.40 20.23
N TYR A 249 14.41 -7.77 21.22
CA TYR A 249 15.44 -8.40 22.05
C TYR A 249 14.88 -9.34 23.12
N GLN A 250 13.62 -9.18 23.52
CA GLN A 250 12.96 -10.10 24.45
C GLN A 250 12.50 -11.39 23.76
N ILE A 251 12.33 -11.35 22.43
CA ILE A 251 11.82 -12.46 21.62
C ILE A 251 12.93 -13.15 20.84
N MET A 252 13.64 -12.42 19.98
CA MET A 252 14.61 -13.01 19.06
C MET A 252 15.90 -13.44 19.80
N GLY A 253 16.24 -14.73 19.67
CA GLY A 253 17.32 -15.39 20.40
C GLY A 253 16.98 -15.77 21.84
N SER A 254 15.77 -15.48 22.32
CA SER A 254 15.35 -15.77 23.68
C SER A 254 14.96 -17.23 23.87
N ALA A 255 15.46 -17.85 24.94
CA ALA A 255 15.06 -19.20 25.34
C ALA A 255 13.59 -19.28 25.81
N SER A 256 12.96 -18.14 26.11
CA SER A 256 11.55 -18.05 26.48
C SER A 256 10.61 -18.01 25.26
N ALA A 257 11.15 -17.88 24.04
CA ALA A 257 10.37 -17.86 22.79
C ALA A 257 10.85 -18.94 21.78
N PRO A 258 10.98 -20.21 22.18
CA PRO A 258 11.55 -21.24 21.32
C PRO A 258 10.76 -21.47 20.03
N TYR A 259 9.43 -21.40 20.06
CA TYR A 259 8.60 -21.61 18.88
C TYR A 259 8.72 -20.46 17.88
N ILE A 260 8.64 -19.21 18.32
CA ILE A 260 8.85 -18.03 17.45
C ILE A 260 10.25 -18.09 16.81
N ASN A 261 11.29 -18.41 17.57
CA ASN A 261 12.66 -18.51 17.03
C ASN A 261 12.81 -19.68 16.05
N HIS A 262 12.12 -20.80 16.29
CA HIS A 262 12.07 -21.90 15.34
C HIS A 262 11.41 -21.47 14.03
N LEU A 263 10.24 -20.84 14.08
CA LEU A 263 9.57 -20.29 12.90
C LEU A 263 10.45 -19.29 12.14
N ALA A 264 11.13 -18.39 12.84
CA ALA A 264 12.03 -17.41 12.22
C ALA A 264 13.20 -18.10 11.47
N SER A 265 13.67 -19.25 11.95
CA SER A 265 14.69 -20.04 11.25
C SER A 265 14.14 -20.78 10.02
N GLN A 266 12.84 -21.09 10.01
CA GLN A 266 12.17 -21.80 8.91
C GLN A 266 11.54 -20.89 7.87
N CYS A 267 11.28 -19.62 8.21
CA CYS A 267 10.52 -18.66 7.41
C CYS A 267 11.21 -17.29 7.36
N GLY A 268 10.45 -16.21 7.12
CA GLY A 268 10.99 -14.86 7.03
C GLY A 268 10.94 -14.10 8.34
N TYR A 269 11.98 -13.31 8.61
CA TYR A 269 12.05 -12.36 9.73
C TYR A 269 12.36 -10.94 9.24
N ALA A 270 11.48 -9.99 9.55
CA ALA A 270 11.69 -8.56 9.33
C ALA A 270 12.48 -7.97 10.50
N SER A 271 13.80 -7.88 10.34
CA SER A 271 14.71 -7.51 11.43
C SER A 271 14.80 -6.02 11.76
N GLN A 272 14.11 -5.19 10.98
CA GLN A 272 14.01 -3.75 11.17
C GLN A 272 12.54 -3.32 11.07
N PHE A 273 11.67 -3.98 11.83
CA PHE A 273 10.26 -3.63 11.95
C PHE A 273 10.04 -2.75 13.20
N PHE A 274 9.36 -1.62 13.04
CA PHE A 274 9.11 -0.65 14.10
C PHE A 274 7.61 -0.33 14.20
N ALA A 275 7.06 -0.40 15.40
CA ALA A 275 5.70 0.05 15.69
C ALA A 275 5.61 1.58 15.72
N GLU A 276 4.39 2.11 15.65
CA GLU A 276 4.15 3.53 15.40
C GLU A 276 4.21 4.39 16.66
N SER A 277 3.70 3.91 17.79
CA SER A 277 3.56 4.70 19.01
C SER A 277 3.46 3.82 20.26
N HIS A 278 3.27 4.48 21.40
CA HIS A 278 2.61 3.94 22.59
C HIS A 278 1.40 4.83 22.92
N PRO A 279 0.37 4.32 23.63
CA PRO A 279 0.15 2.91 24.01
C PRO A 279 -0.40 2.04 22.85
N SER A 280 -0.83 0.81 23.15
CA SER A 280 -1.24 -0.24 22.21
C SER A 280 -2.31 0.18 21.19
N LEU A 281 -3.43 0.75 21.63
CA LEU A 281 -4.59 1.03 20.75
C LEU A 281 -4.21 1.85 19.50
N PRO A 282 -3.44 2.95 19.60
CA PRO A 282 -2.91 3.66 18.43
C PRO A 282 -2.25 2.75 17.38
N ASN A 283 -1.53 1.71 17.77
CA ASN A 283 -0.87 0.77 16.85
C ASN A 283 -1.90 -0.15 16.15
N TYR A 284 -2.91 -0.66 16.86
CA TYR A 284 -4.00 -1.44 16.26
C TYR A 284 -4.80 -0.65 15.21
N ILE A 285 -5.08 0.62 15.51
CA ILE A 285 -5.75 1.50 14.56
C ILE A 285 -4.81 1.89 13.41
N ALA A 286 -3.53 2.13 13.69
CA ALA A 286 -2.51 2.39 12.68
C ALA A 286 -2.36 1.22 11.69
N MET A 287 -2.23 -0.02 12.18
CA MET A 287 -2.03 -1.19 11.34
C MET A 287 -3.23 -1.54 10.47
N THR A 288 -4.45 -1.11 10.84
CA THR A 288 -5.68 -1.44 10.11
C THR A 288 -6.26 -0.30 9.27
N SER A 289 -5.90 0.96 9.55
CA SER A 289 -6.34 2.14 8.77
C SER A 289 -5.22 2.96 8.14
N GLY A 290 -3.96 2.64 8.43
CA GLY A 290 -2.80 3.40 7.97
C GLY A 290 -2.60 4.72 8.72
N SER A 291 -3.19 4.92 9.89
CA SER A 291 -3.03 6.12 10.72
C SER A 291 -3.54 5.85 12.14
N PRO A 292 -2.97 6.43 13.20
CA PRO A 292 -3.52 6.31 14.56
C PRO A 292 -4.84 7.07 14.74
N GLN A 293 -5.30 7.79 13.71
CA GLN A 293 -6.54 8.58 13.70
C GLN A 293 -6.63 9.64 14.81
N GLY A 294 -5.48 10.08 15.32
CA GLY A 294 -5.39 11.06 16.41
C GLY A 294 -5.61 10.46 17.81
N ILE A 295 -5.76 9.14 17.91
CA ILE A 295 -5.82 8.42 19.19
C ILE A 295 -4.42 8.36 19.79
N GLY A 296 -4.31 8.63 21.09
CA GLY A 296 -3.05 8.61 21.84
C GLY A 296 -3.18 7.99 23.23
N ASP A 297 -4.26 7.25 23.48
CA ASP A 297 -4.55 6.51 24.70
C ASP A 297 -5.24 5.18 24.37
N ASP A 298 -5.56 4.38 25.38
CA ASP A 298 -6.19 3.06 25.28
C ASP A 298 -7.72 3.08 25.59
N ALA A 299 -8.37 4.23 25.45
CA ALA A 299 -9.78 4.34 25.80
C ALA A 299 -10.69 3.52 24.84
N PRO A 300 -11.83 2.98 25.33
CA PRO A 300 -12.66 2.07 24.56
C PRO A 300 -13.35 2.73 23.35
N PRO A 301 -14.02 1.96 22.47
CA PRO A 301 -14.72 2.48 21.30
C PRO A 301 -15.77 3.57 21.57
N SER A 302 -16.31 3.63 22.80
CA SER A 302 -17.23 4.70 23.20
C SER A 302 -16.57 6.08 23.29
N ALA A 303 -15.26 6.12 23.56
CA ALA A 303 -14.45 7.34 23.56
C ALA A 303 -13.89 7.64 22.16
N HIS A 304 -13.55 6.61 21.38
CA HIS A 304 -12.90 6.74 20.07
C HIS A 304 -13.68 6.07 18.91
N PRO A 305 -14.94 6.48 18.62
CA PRO A 305 -15.67 5.92 17.49
C PRO A 305 -15.10 6.41 16.16
N LEU A 306 -14.72 5.47 15.27
CA LEU A 306 -14.11 5.78 13.98
C LEU A 306 -15.07 5.57 12.81
N ASN A 307 -15.11 6.54 11.88
CA ASN A 307 -15.85 6.45 10.62
C ASN A 307 -14.91 6.74 9.44
N VAL A 308 -13.81 6.00 9.37
CA VAL A 308 -12.74 6.17 8.39
C VAL A 308 -12.51 4.89 7.59
N PRO A 309 -11.90 4.97 6.40
CA PRO A 309 -11.47 3.78 5.69
C PRO A 309 -10.48 2.94 6.50
N SER A 310 -10.68 1.64 6.46
CA SER A 310 -9.81 0.59 7.01
C SER A 310 -9.81 -0.63 6.10
N ILE A 311 -8.88 -1.56 6.32
CA ILE A 311 -8.85 -2.84 5.59
C ILE A 311 -10.18 -3.59 5.68
N PHE A 312 -10.83 -3.55 6.84
CA PHE A 312 -12.15 -4.15 7.04
C PHE A 312 -13.20 -3.54 6.12
N SER A 313 -13.25 -2.21 6.03
CA SER A 313 -14.20 -1.52 5.15
C SER A 313 -13.94 -1.75 3.66
N GLN A 314 -12.68 -1.97 3.26
CA GLN A 314 -12.32 -2.29 1.86
C GLN A 314 -12.78 -3.70 1.45
N LEU A 315 -12.79 -4.63 2.39
CA LEU A 315 -13.14 -6.03 2.17
C LEU A 315 -14.65 -6.30 2.26
N GLY A 316 -15.44 -5.35 2.77
CA GLY A 316 -16.88 -5.53 2.96
C GLY A 316 -17.13 -6.66 3.97
N SER A 317 -17.64 -7.80 3.49
CA SER A 317 -17.93 -8.99 4.30
C SER A 317 -16.87 -10.10 4.20
N ASP A 318 -15.75 -9.87 3.52
CA ASP A 318 -14.71 -10.89 3.26
C ASP A 318 -13.49 -10.72 4.19
N TRP A 319 -13.77 -10.65 5.49
CA TRP A 319 -12.77 -10.62 6.55
C TRP A 319 -13.28 -11.32 7.82
N LYS A 320 -12.38 -11.69 8.72
CA LYS A 320 -12.69 -12.17 10.07
C LYS A 320 -11.75 -11.51 11.08
N SER A 321 -12.26 -11.23 12.27
CA SER A 321 -11.46 -10.87 13.45
C SER A 321 -11.77 -11.91 14.51
N LEU A 322 -10.77 -12.68 14.93
CA LEU A 322 -10.89 -13.78 15.87
C LEU A 322 -10.23 -13.37 17.19
N GLN A 323 -11.05 -13.19 18.22
CA GLN A 323 -10.62 -12.58 19.48
C GLN A 323 -10.72 -13.61 20.62
N GLU A 324 -9.60 -14.01 21.21
CA GLU A 324 -9.61 -14.94 22.35
C GLU A 324 -10.24 -14.29 23.59
N GLY A 325 -11.03 -15.06 24.33
CA GLY A 325 -11.72 -14.59 25.53
C GLY A 325 -12.90 -13.65 25.28
N MET A 326 -13.14 -13.19 24.03
CA MET A 326 -14.29 -12.35 23.71
C MET A 326 -15.59 -13.15 23.89
N PRO A 327 -16.56 -12.67 24.71
CA PRO A 327 -17.75 -13.45 25.05
C PRO A 327 -18.87 -13.36 23.99
N SER A 328 -18.86 -12.33 23.16
CA SER A 328 -19.88 -12.13 22.11
C SER A 328 -19.31 -11.32 20.96
N ASN A 329 -19.83 -11.54 19.75
CA ASN A 329 -19.38 -10.82 18.55
C ASN A 329 -19.40 -9.30 18.72
N CYS A 330 -18.38 -8.62 18.19
CA CYS A 330 -18.29 -7.16 18.19
C CYS A 330 -18.45 -6.54 19.59
N LEU A 331 -17.88 -7.16 20.62
CA LEU A 331 -17.92 -6.61 21.98
C LEU A 331 -17.09 -5.30 22.00
N ARG A 332 -17.70 -4.21 22.48
CA ARG A 332 -17.08 -2.87 22.52
C ARG A 332 -16.56 -2.47 23.90
N GLY A 333 -16.14 -3.45 24.69
CA GLY A 333 -15.61 -3.25 26.04
C GLY A 333 -14.87 -4.49 26.51
N ASP A 334 -14.15 -4.36 27.61
CA ASP A 334 -13.34 -5.46 28.14
C ASP A 334 -14.20 -6.54 28.80
N SER A 335 -13.69 -7.77 28.83
CA SER A 335 -14.33 -8.88 29.54
C SER A 335 -13.31 -9.94 29.95
N GLY A 336 -13.12 -10.16 31.25
CA GLY A 336 -12.10 -11.09 31.72
C GLY A 336 -10.72 -10.69 31.23
N ARG A 337 -10.09 -11.54 30.40
CA ARG A 337 -8.79 -11.28 29.75
C ARG A 337 -8.90 -10.70 28.34
N TYR A 338 -10.11 -10.57 27.81
CA TYR A 338 -10.32 -9.89 26.54
C TYR A 338 -10.24 -8.36 26.76
N ALA A 339 -9.34 -7.72 26.02
CA ALA A 339 -9.14 -6.28 26.01
C ALA A 339 -9.61 -5.68 24.68
N VAL A 340 -10.62 -4.82 24.69
CA VAL A 340 -11.17 -4.25 23.45
C VAL A 340 -10.14 -3.40 22.71
N LYS A 341 -9.19 -2.79 23.41
CA LYS A 341 -8.08 -2.03 22.83
C LYS A 341 -7.23 -2.81 21.82
N HIS A 342 -7.21 -4.15 21.91
CA HIS A 342 -6.50 -5.03 20.96
C HIS A 342 -7.41 -5.55 19.82
N ASN A 343 -8.67 -5.08 19.76
CA ASN A 343 -9.65 -5.41 18.72
C ASN A 343 -10.02 -4.16 17.89
N PRO A 344 -9.28 -3.87 16.80
CA PRO A 344 -9.53 -2.67 16.00
C PRO A 344 -10.89 -2.69 15.29
N ALA A 345 -11.45 -3.86 14.97
CA ALA A 345 -12.74 -3.96 14.28
C ALA A 345 -13.88 -3.31 15.10
N ALA A 346 -13.82 -3.41 16.43
CA ALA A 346 -14.81 -2.84 17.35
C ALA A 346 -14.87 -1.30 17.33
N TYR A 347 -13.81 -0.63 16.89
CA TYR A 347 -13.71 0.85 16.84
C TYR A 347 -14.31 1.46 15.56
N TYR A 348 -14.45 0.69 14.49
CA TYR A 348 -14.97 1.19 13.21
C TYR A 348 -16.50 1.12 13.15
N MET A 349 -17.15 2.27 13.31
CA MET A 349 -18.61 2.41 13.28
C MET A 349 -19.19 2.30 11.86
N ASN A 350 -18.40 2.62 10.84
CA ASN A 350 -18.80 2.49 9.43
C ASN A 350 -18.90 1.04 8.94
N ILE A 351 -18.52 0.07 9.77
CA ILE A 351 -18.66 -1.37 9.50
C ILE A 351 -19.53 -2.07 10.56
N ASP A 352 -20.36 -1.36 11.33
CA ASP A 352 -21.08 -1.92 12.49
C ASP A 352 -21.83 -3.25 12.21
N ALA A 353 -22.52 -3.35 11.08
CA ALA A 353 -23.20 -4.58 10.67
C ALA A 353 -22.23 -5.72 10.34
N ALA A 354 -21.14 -5.40 9.64
CA ALA A 354 -20.06 -6.32 9.31
C ALA A 354 -19.33 -6.80 10.59
N CYS A 355 -19.04 -5.90 11.52
CA CYS A 355 -18.43 -6.21 12.81
C CYS A 355 -19.22 -7.26 13.58
N LYS A 356 -20.55 -7.10 13.71
CA LYS A 356 -21.42 -8.08 14.39
C LYS A 356 -21.39 -9.49 13.76
N ALA A 357 -21.03 -9.59 12.48
CA ALA A 357 -20.95 -10.86 11.76
C ALA A 357 -19.53 -11.45 11.69
N GLN A 358 -18.50 -10.60 11.70
CA GLN A 358 -17.14 -10.98 11.32
C GLN A 358 -16.11 -10.82 12.44
N ASP A 359 -16.38 -9.98 13.43
CA ASP A 359 -15.61 -9.89 14.66
C ASP A 359 -16.22 -10.83 15.71
N ILE A 360 -15.57 -11.97 15.90
CA ILE A 360 -16.14 -13.13 16.57
C ILE A 360 -15.17 -13.73 17.61
N PRO A 361 -15.68 -14.42 18.64
CA PRO A 361 -14.84 -15.15 19.57
C PRO A 361 -13.94 -16.17 18.86
N LEU A 362 -12.66 -16.26 19.27
CA LEU A 362 -11.77 -17.32 18.79
C LEU A 362 -12.24 -18.68 19.34
N GLY A 363 -12.85 -19.48 18.46
CA GLY A 363 -13.26 -20.85 18.77
C GLY A 363 -12.08 -21.84 18.71
N ALA A 364 -12.30 -23.09 19.14
CA ALA A 364 -11.25 -24.11 19.25
C ALA A 364 -10.45 -24.40 17.96
N GLN A 365 -11.01 -24.07 16.80
CA GLN A 365 -10.34 -24.10 15.49
C GLN A 365 -10.46 -22.72 14.84
N PRO A 366 -9.35 -22.11 14.40
CA PRO A 366 -9.39 -20.80 13.77
C PRO A 366 -9.96 -20.92 12.36
N ASP A 367 -11.00 -20.13 12.05
CA ASP A 367 -11.56 -20.01 10.71
C ASP A 367 -10.80 -18.94 9.92
N VAL A 368 -9.89 -19.39 9.04
CA VAL A 368 -9.04 -18.54 8.20
C VAL A 368 -9.51 -18.49 6.75
N SER A 369 -10.77 -18.85 6.48
CA SER A 369 -11.34 -18.92 5.13
C SER A 369 -11.65 -17.57 4.49
N ALA A 370 -11.62 -16.47 5.25
CA ALA A 370 -11.82 -15.12 4.71
C ALA A 370 -10.56 -14.62 3.98
N LYS A 371 -10.69 -13.63 3.11
CA LYS A 371 -9.51 -13.00 2.48
C LYS A 371 -8.54 -12.41 3.49
N PHE A 372 -9.06 -11.85 4.57
CA PHE A 372 -8.26 -11.32 5.65
C PHE A 372 -8.76 -11.84 7.00
N THR A 373 -7.87 -12.43 7.79
CA THR A 373 -8.18 -12.83 9.15
C THR A 373 -7.23 -12.15 10.13
N PHE A 374 -7.78 -11.38 11.06
CA PHE A 374 -7.06 -10.77 12.17
C PHE A 374 -7.25 -11.62 13.42
N ILE A 375 -6.18 -12.01 14.11
CA ILE A 375 -6.24 -12.86 15.30
C ILE A 375 -5.54 -12.14 16.44
N THR A 376 -6.26 -11.97 17.55
CA THR A 376 -5.72 -11.42 18.79
C THR A 376 -5.92 -12.43 19.92
N PRO A 377 -4.85 -12.91 20.58
CA PRO A 377 -4.97 -13.68 21.80
C PRO A 377 -5.46 -12.82 22.99
N ASP A 378 -5.79 -13.45 24.11
CA ASP A 378 -6.17 -12.71 25.33
C ASP A 378 -4.94 -12.11 26.02
N LEU A 379 -5.14 -11.23 27.00
CA LEU A 379 -4.05 -10.53 27.72
C LEU A 379 -2.96 -11.44 28.31
N CYS A 380 -3.20 -12.74 28.50
CA CYS A 380 -2.15 -13.66 28.93
C CYS A 380 -1.47 -14.33 27.73
N SER A 381 -2.27 -14.78 26.77
CA SER A 381 -1.77 -15.46 25.58
C SER A 381 -1.03 -14.53 24.62
N ASP A 382 -1.35 -13.23 24.60
CA ASP A 382 -0.71 -12.22 23.75
C ASP A 382 0.64 -11.74 24.30
N MET A 383 1.00 -12.18 25.52
CA MET A 383 2.18 -11.78 26.29
C MET A 383 2.07 -10.43 27.02
N HIS A 384 0.91 -9.79 27.08
CA HIS A 384 0.76 -8.51 27.78
C HIS A 384 0.91 -8.65 29.32
N ASP A 385 0.13 -9.54 29.93
CA ASP A 385 0.08 -9.75 31.39
C ASP A 385 0.83 -11.01 31.84
N CYS A 386 1.24 -11.84 30.88
CA CYS A 386 1.93 -13.11 31.13
C CYS A 386 3.28 -13.15 30.42
N SER A 387 4.12 -14.11 30.81
CA SER A 387 5.47 -14.25 30.26
C SER A 387 5.47 -14.54 28.76
N VAL A 388 6.57 -14.19 28.09
CA VAL A 388 6.87 -14.60 26.70
C VAL A 388 6.62 -16.10 26.47
N ASN A 389 7.01 -16.96 27.42
CA ASN A 389 6.81 -18.41 27.30
C ASN A 389 5.34 -18.81 27.23
N SER A 390 4.45 -18.07 27.91
CA SER A 390 3.00 -18.34 27.85
C SER A 390 2.47 -18.09 26.45
N GLY A 391 2.80 -16.94 25.85
CA GLY A 391 2.38 -16.65 24.47
C GLY A 391 3.08 -17.51 23.42
N ASP A 392 4.34 -17.89 23.62
CA ASP A 392 5.05 -18.79 22.73
C ASP A 392 4.43 -20.20 22.74
N THR A 393 4.02 -20.68 23.92
CA THR A 393 3.26 -21.93 24.08
C THR A 393 1.91 -21.84 23.37
N TRP A 394 1.21 -20.71 23.51
CA TRP A 394 -0.04 -20.48 22.78
C TRP A 394 0.19 -20.55 21.26
N LEU A 395 1.19 -19.82 20.75
CA LEU A 395 1.54 -19.82 19.33
C LEU A 395 1.91 -21.22 18.83
N SER A 396 2.64 -22.00 19.61
CA SER A 396 3.00 -23.39 19.29
C SER A 396 1.79 -24.32 19.11
N THR A 397 0.63 -23.92 19.63
CA THR A 397 -0.63 -24.66 19.48
C THR A 397 -1.50 -24.12 18.34
N TRP A 398 -1.57 -22.80 18.18
CA TRP A 398 -2.51 -22.16 17.25
C TRP A 398 -1.96 -21.96 15.85
N VAL A 399 -0.67 -21.61 15.72
CA VAL A 399 -0.05 -21.43 14.41
C VAL A 399 -0.08 -22.75 13.62
N PRO A 400 0.23 -23.93 14.18
CA PRO A 400 0.07 -25.19 13.44
C PRO A 400 -1.34 -25.45 12.94
N LYS A 401 -2.40 -25.10 13.69
CA LYS A 401 -3.79 -25.24 13.23
C LYS A 401 -4.06 -24.41 11.97
N ILE A 402 -3.49 -23.20 11.89
CA ILE A 402 -3.59 -22.33 10.71
C ILE A 402 -2.78 -22.92 9.56
N LEU A 403 -1.54 -23.34 9.81
CA LEU A 403 -0.66 -23.90 8.79
C LEU A 403 -1.12 -25.26 8.25
N ASP A 404 -1.90 -26.00 9.05
CA ASP A 404 -2.49 -27.29 8.65
C ASP A 404 -3.90 -27.15 8.05
N SER A 405 -4.41 -25.93 7.93
CA SER A 405 -5.70 -25.65 7.31
C SER A 405 -5.66 -25.90 5.78
N PRO A 406 -6.81 -26.19 5.15
CA PRO A 406 -6.91 -26.29 3.69
C PRO A 406 -6.41 -25.04 2.97
N GLU A 407 -6.67 -23.87 3.52
CA GLU A 407 -6.26 -22.58 2.96
C GLU A 407 -4.74 -22.49 2.87
N TYR A 408 -4.00 -22.78 3.95
CA TYR A 408 -2.54 -22.72 3.91
C TYR A 408 -1.94 -23.79 2.99
N LYS A 409 -2.43 -25.03 3.09
CA LYS A 409 -2.01 -26.16 2.24
C LYS A 409 -2.22 -25.92 0.75
N SER A 410 -3.20 -25.08 0.37
CA SER A 410 -3.40 -24.68 -1.03
C SER A 410 -2.18 -23.97 -1.64
N GLY A 411 -1.30 -23.39 -0.82
CA GLY A 411 -0.17 -22.61 -1.30
C GLY A 411 -0.47 -21.12 -1.53
N THR A 412 -1.68 -20.66 -1.19
CA THR A 412 -2.18 -19.31 -1.52
C THR A 412 -2.48 -18.42 -0.32
N THR A 413 -2.00 -18.81 0.87
CA THR A 413 -2.17 -18.08 2.13
C THR A 413 -0.83 -17.67 2.71
N ALA A 414 -0.75 -16.44 3.21
CA ALA A 414 0.36 -15.99 4.04
C ALA A 414 -0.11 -15.69 5.46
N VAL A 415 0.78 -15.90 6.42
CA VAL A 415 0.59 -15.56 7.83
C VAL A 415 1.66 -14.56 8.25
N PHE A 416 1.24 -13.47 8.88
CA PHE A 416 2.11 -12.51 9.55
C PHE A 416 1.92 -12.67 11.05
N LEU A 417 3.02 -12.88 11.77
CA LEU A 417 3.06 -12.82 13.22
C LEU A 417 3.82 -11.55 13.60
N THR A 418 3.18 -10.64 14.33
CA THR A 418 3.78 -9.36 14.73
C THR A 418 3.46 -9.04 16.19
N PHE A 419 4.05 -7.97 16.69
CA PHE A 419 3.70 -7.36 17.97
C PHE A 419 3.12 -5.96 17.72
N ASP A 420 2.35 -5.42 18.65
CA ASP A 420 1.75 -4.08 18.53
C ASP A 420 2.75 -2.95 18.85
N GLU A 421 3.60 -3.14 19.86
CA GLU A 421 4.65 -2.23 20.33
C GLU A 421 5.71 -2.96 21.17
N ASP A 422 6.79 -2.25 21.51
CA ASP A 422 7.79 -2.74 22.47
C ASP A 422 7.43 -2.41 23.92
N ASP A 423 8.31 -2.73 24.86
CA ASP A 423 8.16 -2.41 26.28
C ASP A 423 8.67 -0.99 26.66
N GLY A 424 8.84 -0.11 25.67
CA GLY A 424 9.45 1.22 25.78
C GLY A 424 10.98 1.24 25.75
N SER A 425 11.64 0.10 25.52
CA SER A 425 13.10 -0.04 25.71
C SER A 425 13.94 -0.02 24.42
N ALA A 426 13.34 -0.23 23.24
CA ALA A 426 14.05 -0.53 21.99
C ALA A 426 13.65 0.38 20.83
N SER A 427 13.25 1.64 21.11
CA SER A 427 12.77 2.58 20.10
C SER A 427 11.60 2.03 19.28
N ASN A 428 10.74 1.24 19.93
CA ASN A 428 9.60 0.57 19.35
C ASN A 428 9.95 -0.46 18.27
N GLN A 429 11.14 -1.05 18.35
CA GLN A 429 11.54 -2.14 17.45
C GLN A 429 10.95 -3.47 17.91
N ILE A 430 10.14 -4.06 17.06
CA ILE A 430 9.35 -5.25 17.35
C ILE A 430 9.73 -6.44 16.45
N THR A 431 9.28 -7.63 16.84
CA THR A 431 9.47 -8.85 16.05
C THR A 431 8.32 -9.02 15.07
N THR A 432 8.63 -9.18 13.78
CA THR A 432 7.63 -9.54 12.77
C THR A 432 8.13 -10.67 11.89
N LEU A 433 7.39 -11.77 11.83
CA LEU A 433 7.66 -12.92 10.97
C LEU A 433 6.71 -12.95 9.78
N VAL A 434 7.21 -13.43 8.65
CA VAL A 434 6.46 -13.64 7.41
C VAL A 434 6.51 -15.12 7.06
N ILE A 435 5.36 -15.78 7.15
CA ILE A 435 5.21 -17.21 6.95
C ILE A 435 4.38 -17.43 5.70
N SER A 436 5.02 -17.93 4.64
CA SER A 436 4.31 -18.29 3.43
C SER A 436 5.01 -19.42 2.69
N PRO A 437 4.28 -20.21 1.89
CA PRO A 437 4.85 -21.32 1.12
C PRO A 437 5.99 -20.90 0.18
N GLY A 438 5.97 -19.65 -0.31
CA GLY A 438 7.00 -19.08 -1.19
C GLY A 438 8.12 -18.33 -0.46
N THR A 439 7.98 -18.06 0.83
CA THR A 439 9.02 -17.36 1.60
C THR A 439 10.27 -18.22 1.69
N THR A 440 11.43 -17.62 1.43
CA THR A 440 12.72 -18.34 1.55
C THR A 440 13.00 -18.68 3.03
N PRO A 441 13.27 -19.94 3.37
CA PRO A 441 13.56 -20.32 4.75
C PRO A 441 14.73 -19.56 5.36
N GLY A 442 14.55 -19.02 6.57
CA GLY A 442 15.56 -18.27 7.32
C GLY A 442 15.89 -16.90 6.73
N VAL A 443 15.11 -16.39 5.77
CA VAL A 443 15.38 -15.08 5.17
C VAL A 443 15.21 -13.99 6.22
N LYS A 444 16.23 -13.13 6.33
CA LYS A 444 16.23 -11.96 7.20
C LYS A 444 16.28 -10.71 6.34
N ASP A 445 15.22 -9.93 6.36
CA ASP A 445 15.17 -8.62 5.69
C ASP A 445 15.49 -7.51 6.69
N ALA A 446 16.38 -6.60 6.30
CA ALA A 446 16.80 -5.44 7.08
C ALA A 446 16.21 -4.12 6.55
N THR A 447 15.29 -4.19 5.59
CA THR A 447 14.49 -3.04 5.17
C THR A 447 13.68 -2.53 6.37
N LYS A 448 13.63 -1.20 6.53
CA LYS A 448 12.84 -0.58 7.59
C LYS A 448 11.35 -0.71 7.27
N TYR A 449 10.66 -1.53 8.04
CA TYR A 449 9.23 -1.75 7.95
C TYR A 449 8.53 -1.22 9.21
N ASN A 450 7.21 -1.09 9.10
CA ASN A 450 6.30 -0.73 10.18
C ASN A 450 4.92 -1.33 9.86
N HIS A 451 3.91 -1.11 10.71
CA HIS A 451 2.60 -1.70 10.47
C HIS A 451 1.95 -1.22 9.17
N TYR A 452 2.23 0.00 8.72
CA TYR A 452 1.79 0.45 7.40
C TYR A 452 2.40 -0.36 6.24
N SER A 453 3.61 -0.88 6.42
CA SER A 453 4.27 -1.77 5.46
C SER A 453 3.56 -3.11 5.39
N MET A 454 3.16 -3.66 6.54
CA MET A 454 2.37 -4.88 6.64
C MET A 454 0.98 -4.68 5.99
N LEU A 455 0.29 -3.58 6.31
CA LEU A 455 -0.99 -3.21 5.70
C LEU A 455 -0.91 -3.10 4.19
N ARG A 456 0.08 -2.34 3.68
CA ARG A 456 0.30 -2.21 2.23
C ARG A 456 0.51 -3.56 1.57
N THR A 457 1.31 -4.41 2.20
CA THR A 457 1.65 -5.75 1.69
C THR A 457 0.38 -6.60 1.56
N THR A 458 -0.47 -6.60 2.59
CA THR A 458 -1.76 -7.30 2.57
C THR A 458 -2.69 -6.76 1.49
N GLU A 459 -2.85 -5.44 1.38
CA GLU A 459 -3.69 -4.81 0.36
C GLU A 459 -3.22 -5.19 -1.07
N GLU A 460 -1.91 -5.19 -1.31
CA GLU A 460 -1.32 -5.59 -2.59
C GLU A 460 -1.50 -7.08 -2.89
N MET A 461 -1.37 -7.95 -1.89
CA MET A 461 -1.53 -9.40 -2.04
C MET A 461 -2.96 -9.79 -2.36
N LEU A 462 -3.93 -9.19 -1.67
CA LEU A 462 -5.36 -9.43 -1.85
C LEU A 462 -5.95 -8.68 -3.07
N GLY A 463 -5.13 -7.90 -3.78
CA GLY A 463 -5.53 -7.17 -4.98
C GLY A 463 -6.55 -6.07 -4.70
N LEU A 464 -6.47 -5.43 -3.53
CA LEU A 464 -7.41 -4.37 -3.15
C LEU A 464 -7.17 -3.12 -4.02
N PRO A 465 -8.25 -2.43 -4.43
CA PRO A 465 -8.16 -1.36 -5.43
C PRO A 465 -7.51 -0.07 -4.91
N THR A 466 -7.34 0.05 -3.60
CA THR A 466 -6.81 1.23 -2.93
C THR A 466 -5.94 0.78 -1.76
N THR A 467 -4.99 1.63 -1.38
CA THR A 467 -4.22 1.48 -0.15
C THR A 467 -4.60 2.57 0.85
N VAL A 468 -4.96 2.23 2.08
CA VAL A 468 -5.44 3.22 3.06
C VAL A 468 -4.30 3.92 3.82
N GLY A 469 -4.49 5.21 4.11
CA GLY A 469 -3.59 5.99 4.96
C GLY A 469 -2.11 5.92 4.56
N GLY A 470 -1.25 5.73 5.57
CA GLY A 470 0.20 5.62 5.46
C GLY A 470 0.68 4.41 4.66
N ALA A 471 -0.14 3.37 4.50
CA ALA A 471 0.19 2.19 3.71
C ALA A 471 0.51 2.55 2.26
N ALA A 472 -0.15 3.57 1.70
CA ALA A 472 0.11 4.07 0.34
C ALA A 472 1.57 4.50 0.09
N SER A 473 2.32 4.82 1.15
CA SER A 473 3.71 5.29 1.08
C SER A 473 4.72 4.38 1.78
N ALA A 474 4.27 3.40 2.55
CA ALA A 474 5.14 2.48 3.26
C ALA A 474 5.85 1.52 2.29
N PRO A 475 7.06 1.04 2.58
CA PRO A 475 7.70 0.01 1.76
C PRO A 475 6.89 -1.30 1.80
N SER A 476 6.68 -1.92 0.64
CA SER A 476 6.04 -3.24 0.57
C SER A 476 7.03 -4.34 0.99
N MET A 477 6.57 -5.30 1.78
CA MET A 477 7.35 -6.44 2.26
C MET A 477 7.48 -7.53 1.18
N ARG A 478 6.71 -7.45 0.09
CA ARG A 478 6.64 -8.52 -0.94
C ARG A 478 7.98 -8.91 -1.53
N ALA A 479 8.80 -7.94 -1.90
CA ALA A 479 10.11 -8.19 -2.50
C ALA A 479 11.08 -8.87 -1.52
N GLY A 480 11.04 -8.47 -0.24
CA GLY A 480 11.91 -9.00 0.81
C GLY A 480 11.63 -10.45 1.18
N PHE A 481 10.36 -10.86 1.07
CA PHE A 481 9.90 -12.19 1.50
C PHE A 481 9.38 -13.07 0.36
N GLY A 482 9.46 -12.65 -0.90
CA GLY A 482 9.02 -13.45 -2.05
C GLY A 482 7.51 -13.65 -2.13
N LEU A 483 6.73 -12.59 -1.84
CA LEU A 483 5.26 -12.60 -1.83
C LEU A 483 4.60 -12.06 -3.11
#